data_AF-A0A356MQB3-F1
#
_entry.id   AF-A0A356MQB3-F1
#
_cell.length_a   1.000
_cell.length_b   1.000
_cell.length_c   1.000
_cell.angle_alpha   90.00
_cell.angle_beta   90.00
_cell.angle_gamma   90.00
#
_symmetry.space_group_name_H-M   'P 1'
#
loop_
_entity.id
_entity.type
_entity.pdbx_description
1 polymer ?
#
loop_
_entity_poly.entity_id
_entity_poly.type
_entity_poly.pdbx_seq_one_letter_code
_entity_poly.pdbx_strand_id
1 'polypeptide(L)'
;MSAGSAEGADQQVHEQTVEQALDAIAAGTLEKVVVSRSEFWATHRAPEDVFRAKCAAYPDAFVYLFAHEVAGVWIGATPEVLLVREGNQFQTTALAGTKADEQRDWTAKERHEQALVSDFIEKNLRRRHASNVNIGRAKSITYGSLQHLKSNITFCSDRDVEFWLEALHPTPAVGGSPREKALNFIAEHEADDRAYYTGFLGTMEGDRASFYVNLRCMQCFADGFRLFAGGGIVKGSDPAKEWSETHDKIESIRAGIGA
;
A
#
# COMPACT_ATOMS: atom_id res chain seq x y z
N MET A 1 7.93 18.24 25.70
CA MET A 1 8.89 17.84 24.66
C MET A 1 8.49 18.57 23.39
N SER A 2 9.41 19.29 22.73
CA SER A 2 9.06 20.07 21.54
C SER A 2 8.73 19.12 20.38
N ALA A 3 7.86 19.53 19.45
CA ALA A 3 7.47 18.71 18.29
C ALA A 3 8.70 18.16 17.52
N GLY A 4 9.76 18.97 17.37
CA GLY A 4 11.00 18.55 16.72
C GLY A 4 11.84 17.50 17.47
N SER A 5 11.57 17.25 18.76
CA SER A 5 12.23 16.16 19.51
C SER A 5 11.55 14.80 19.35
N ALA A 6 10.24 14.78 19.06
CA ALA A 6 9.49 13.56 18.79
C ALA A 6 9.73 13.09 17.35
N GLU A 7 9.66 14.02 16.39
CA GLU A 7 9.91 13.72 14.96
C GLU A 7 11.32 13.16 14.71
N GLY A 8 12.34 13.69 15.41
CA GLY A 8 13.69 13.17 15.33
C GLY A 8 13.85 11.75 15.93
N ALA A 9 13.06 11.40 16.94
CA ALA A 9 13.06 10.04 17.50
C ALA A 9 12.36 9.05 16.56
N ASP A 10 11.22 9.45 15.98
CA ASP A 10 10.49 8.65 14.99
C ASP A 10 11.32 8.40 13.73
N GLN A 11 12.08 9.40 13.28
CA GLN A 11 13.04 9.24 12.19
C GLN A 11 14.10 8.20 12.50
N GLN A 12 14.72 8.26 13.68
CA GLN A 12 15.75 7.31 14.08
C GLN A 12 15.22 5.87 14.15
N VAL A 13 14.02 5.68 14.71
CA VAL A 13 13.38 4.36 14.79
C VAL A 13 13.09 3.80 13.40
N HIS A 14 12.55 4.63 12.50
CA HIS A 14 12.29 4.22 11.12
C HIS A 14 13.58 3.87 10.39
N GLU A 15 14.60 4.74 10.45
CA GLU A 15 15.90 4.49 9.80
C GLU A 15 16.56 3.20 10.32
N GLN A 16 16.52 2.96 11.63
CA GLN A 16 17.02 1.72 12.23
C GLN A 16 16.27 0.48 11.72
N THR A 17 14.94 0.58 11.55
CA THR A 17 14.13 -0.52 11.00
C THR A 17 14.49 -0.78 9.53
N VAL A 18 14.79 0.26 8.75
CA VAL A 18 15.27 0.13 7.38
C VAL A 18 16.66 -0.53 7.33
N GLU A 19 17.57 -0.16 8.23
CA GLU A 19 18.89 -0.82 8.35
C GLU A 19 18.75 -2.31 8.66
N GLN A 20 17.88 -2.68 9.61
CA GLN A 20 17.60 -4.09 9.92
C GLN A 20 17.00 -4.85 8.73
N ALA A 21 16.14 -4.20 7.94
CA ALA A 21 15.61 -4.78 6.71
C ALA A 21 16.71 -5.00 5.67
N LEU A 22 17.64 -4.05 5.53
CA LEU A 22 18.79 -4.16 4.63
C LEU A 22 19.73 -5.30 5.05
N ASP A 23 19.97 -5.48 6.35
CA ASP A 23 20.76 -6.60 6.88
C ASP A 23 20.10 -7.95 6.57
N ALA A 24 18.79 -8.06 6.79
CA ALA A 24 18.02 -9.26 6.45
C ALA A 24 18.03 -9.57 4.94
N ILE A 25 18.03 -8.53 4.10
CA ILE A 25 18.17 -8.66 2.64
C ILE A 25 19.60 -9.10 2.26
N ALA A 26 20.63 -8.50 2.87
CA ALA A 26 22.02 -8.88 2.64
C ALA A 26 22.31 -10.32 3.04
N ALA A 27 21.67 -10.81 4.11
CA ALA A 27 21.72 -12.21 4.54
C ALA A 27 20.91 -13.18 3.64
N GLY A 28 20.15 -12.67 2.65
CA GLY A 28 19.30 -13.47 1.78
C GLY A 28 18.03 -14.00 2.46
N THR A 29 17.68 -13.48 3.64
CA THR A 29 16.44 -13.84 4.33
C THR A 29 15.24 -13.22 3.64
N LEU A 30 15.39 -11.98 3.20
CA LEU A 30 14.39 -11.20 2.46
C LEU A 30 14.94 -10.79 1.08
N GLU A 31 14.04 -10.57 0.14
CA GLU A 31 14.31 -9.88 -1.12
C GLU A 31 13.73 -8.46 -1.10
N LYS A 32 12.57 -8.30 -0.45
CA LYS A 32 11.87 -7.03 -0.24
C LYS A 32 11.06 -7.09 1.05
N VAL A 33 10.95 -5.98 1.76
CA VAL A 33 9.95 -5.79 2.82
C VAL A 33 9.46 -4.35 2.82
N VAL A 34 8.18 -4.14 3.13
CA VAL A 34 7.62 -2.80 3.29
C VAL A 34 7.68 -2.44 4.76
N VAL A 35 8.42 -1.38 5.07
CA VAL A 35 8.50 -0.79 6.42
C VAL A 35 7.58 0.42 6.44
N SER A 36 6.79 0.53 7.49
CA SER A 36 5.79 1.58 7.67
C SER A 36 6.01 2.41 8.92
N ARG A 37 5.37 3.57 8.92
CA ARG A 37 5.27 4.47 10.06
C ARG A 37 3.92 5.16 10.05
N SER A 38 3.61 5.77 11.20
CA SER A 38 2.41 6.58 11.35
C SER A 38 2.74 7.97 11.90
N GLU A 39 1.83 8.93 11.71
CA GLU A 39 1.93 10.25 12.29
C GLU A 39 0.55 10.73 12.75
N PHE A 40 0.47 11.26 13.96
CA PHE A 40 -0.78 11.82 14.47
C PHE A 40 -0.94 13.28 14.05
N TRP A 41 -2.01 13.55 13.31
CA TRP A 41 -2.42 14.89 12.91
C TRP A 41 -3.53 15.39 13.84
N ALA A 42 -3.16 16.21 14.81
CA ALA A 42 -4.11 16.86 15.72
C ALA A 42 -4.93 17.92 14.97
N THR A 43 -6.25 17.79 14.98
CA THR A 43 -7.17 18.70 14.30
C THR A 43 -8.60 18.54 14.82
N HIS A 44 -9.44 19.55 14.59
CA HIS A 44 -10.87 19.51 14.91
C HIS A 44 -11.77 19.29 13.69
N ARG A 45 -11.19 18.92 12.54
CA ARG A 45 -11.95 18.63 11.32
C ARG A 45 -12.81 17.38 11.51
N ALA A 46 -14.08 17.47 11.10
CA ALA A 46 -14.97 16.32 11.09
C ALA A 46 -14.56 15.30 10.02
N PRO A 47 -14.63 13.99 10.29
CA PRO A 47 -14.34 12.93 9.31
C PRO A 47 -15.07 13.11 7.97
N GLU A 48 -16.32 13.57 8.00
CA GLU A 48 -17.17 13.79 6.84
C GLU A 48 -16.67 14.94 5.94
N ASP A 49 -16.05 15.96 6.53
CA ASP A 49 -15.48 17.08 5.78
C ASP A 49 -14.18 16.66 5.11
N VAL A 50 -13.35 15.87 5.81
CA VAL A 50 -12.14 15.27 5.26
C VAL A 50 -12.48 14.32 4.10
N PHE A 51 -13.50 13.47 4.27
CA PHE A 51 -14.00 12.59 3.22
C PHE A 51 -14.43 13.37 1.98
N ARG A 52 -15.25 14.41 2.14
CA ARG A 52 -15.71 15.26 1.02
C ARG A 52 -14.55 15.95 0.29
N ALA A 53 -13.56 16.46 1.04
CA ALA A 53 -12.37 17.07 0.45
C ALA A 53 -11.56 16.04 -0.36
N LYS A 54 -11.42 14.81 0.13
CA LYS A 54 -10.75 13.73 -0.61
C LYS A 54 -11.52 13.31 -1.87
N CYS A 55 -12.85 13.24 -1.84
CA CYS A 55 -13.65 12.97 -3.03
C CYS A 55 -13.39 14.02 -4.13
N ALA A 56 -13.26 15.29 -3.75
CA ALA A 56 -12.97 16.36 -4.70
C ALA A 56 -11.52 16.30 -5.23
N ALA A 57 -10.56 15.96 -4.38
CA ALA A 57 -9.14 15.93 -4.74
C ALA A 57 -8.73 14.69 -5.56
N TYR A 58 -9.42 13.55 -5.39
CA TYR A 58 -9.05 12.27 -5.99
C TYR A 58 -10.24 11.59 -6.69
N PRO A 59 -10.80 12.19 -7.77
CA PRO A 59 -11.97 11.65 -8.46
C PRO A 59 -11.74 10.28 -9.09
N ASP A 60 -10.49 9.91 -9.37
CA ASP A 60 -10.11 8.63 -10.00
C ASP A 60 -9.68 7.55 -8.99
N ALA A 61 -9.77 7.82 -7.68
CA ALA A 61 -9.42 6.88 -6.62
C ALA A 61 -10.68 6.27 -5.98
N PHE A 62 -10.52 5.12 -5.33
CA PHE A 62 -11.54 4.62 -4.40
C PHE A 62 -11.45 5.41 -3.09
N VAL A 63 -12.31 6.41 -2.96
CA VAL A 63 -12.42 7.24 -1.76
C VAL A 63 -13.52 6.69 -0.85
N TYR A 64 -13.21 6.53 0.43
CA TYR A 64 -14.15 5.98 1.39
C TYR A 64 -14.05 6.67 2.75
N LEU A 65 -15.15 6.58 3.51
CA LEU A 65 -15.25 6.76 4.94
C LEU A 65 -16.05 5.57 5.46
N PHE A 66 -15.46 4.71 6.29
CA PHE A 66 -16.17 3.57 6.87
C PHE A 66 -15.95 3.50 8.38
N ALA A 67 -16.92 2.87 9.07
CA ALA A 67 -16.83 2.54 10.48
C ALA A 67 -16.98 1.02 10.63
N HIS A 68 -16.12 0.42 11.45
CA HIS A 68 -16.16 -1.01 11.77
C HIS A 68 -15.91 -1.22 13.25
N GLU A 69 -16.63 -2.15 13.87
CA GLU A 69 -16.61 -2.35 15.33
C GLU A 69 -15.21 -2.69 15.87
N VAL A 70 -14.41 -3.42 15.09
CA VAL A 70 -13.05 -3.83 15.49
C VAL A 70 -11.97 -2.89 14.95
N ALA A 71 -12.14 -2.39 13.72
CA ALA A 71 -11.08 -1.61 13.07
C ALA A 71 -11.15 -0.12 13.41
N GLY A 72 -12.30 0.36 13.90
CA GLY A 72 -12.56 1.78 14.12
C GLY A 72 -13.04 2.48 12.85
N VAL A 73 -12.86 3.80 12.81
CA VAL A 73 -13.30 4.65 11.70
C VAL A 73 -12.12 5.04 10.83
N TRP A 74 -12.23 4.86 9.52
CA TRP A 74 -11.14 5.09 8.57
C TRP A 74 -11.60 5.91 7.38
N ILE A 75 -10.67 6.73 6.88
CA ILE A 75 -10.80 7.47 5.64
C ILE A 75 -9.61 7.11 4.75
N GLY A 76 -9.84 6.94 3.46
CA GLY A 76 -8.75 6.74 2.51
C GLY A 76 -9.13 7.12 1.09
N ALA A 77 -8.10 7.27 0.26
CA ALA A 77 -8.21 7.50 -1.18
C ALA A 77 -7.18 6.60 -1.89
N THR A 78 -7.55 5.33 -2.08
CA THR A 78 -6.62 4.31 -2.60
C THR A 78 -6.82 4.11 -4.10
N PRO A 79 -5.74 4.15 -4.90
CA PRO A 79 -5.79 3.77 -6.31
C PRO A 79 -5.56 2.27 -6.53
N GLU A 80 -5.22 1.52 -5.49
CA GLU A 80 -4.70 0.15 -5.62
C GLU A 80 -5.81 -0.89 -5.53
N VAL A 81 -6.26 -1.34 -6.71
CA VAL A 81 -7.19 -2.47 -6.85
C VAL A 81 -6.48 -3.75 -6.40
N LEU A 82 -7.02 -4.41 -5.38
CA LEU A 82 -6.60 -5.73 -4.95
C LEU A 82 -7.25 -6.80 -5.83
N LEU A 83 -8.57 -6.75 -5.97
CA LEU A 83 -9.33 -7.76 -6.71
C LEU A 83 -10.68 -7.21 -7.15
N VAL A 84 -11.02 -7.38 -8.42
CA VAL A 84 -12.35 -7.13 -8.97
C VAL A 84 -12.88 -8.43 -9.56
N ARG A 85 -14.16 -8.71 -9.38
CA ARG A 85 -14.89 -9.85 -9.93
C ARG A 85 -16.13 -9.37 -10.68
N GLU A 86 -16.34 -9.95 -11.86
CA GLU A 86 -17.62 -9.91 -12.59
C GLU A 86 -17.92 -11.33 -13.10
N GLY A 87 -18.94 -11.99 -12.54
CA GLY A 87 -19.26 -13.38 -12.90
C GLY A 87 -18.16 -14.35 -12.48
N ASN A 88 -17.50 -14.98 -13.45
CA ASN A 88 -16.32 -15.85 -13.26
C ASN A 88 -15.01 -15.20 -13.69
N GLN A 89 -15.04 -13.94 -14.12
CA GLN A 89 -13.86 -13.19 -14.52
C GLN A 89 -13.36 -12.36 -13.34
N PHE A 90 -12.06 -12.42 -13.13
CA PHE A 90 -11.35 -11.68 -12.09
C PHE A 90 -10.30 -10.77 -12.71
N GLN A 91 -10.07 -9.64 -12.06
CA GLN A 91 -9.02 -8.70 -12.37
C GLN A 91 -8.26 -8.33 -11.09
N THR A 92 -6.94 -8.26 -11.18
CA THR A 92 -6.06 -7.69 -10.14
C THR A 92 -5.01 -6.80 -10.80
N THR A 93 -4.23 -6.09 -10.01
CA THR A 93 -3.21 -5.17 -10.50
C THR A 93 -1.90 -5.38 -9.75
N ALA A 94 -0.80 -5.48 -10.49
CA ALA A 94 0.53 -5.24 -9.91
C ALA A 94 0.84 -3.74 -10.04
N LEU A 95 0.92 -3.05 -8.91
CA LEU A 95 1.22 -1.62 -8.81
C LEU A 95 2.43 -1.43 -7.88
N ALA A 96 3.59 -1.13 -8.43
CA ALA A 96 4.82 -0.85 -7.69
C ALA A 96 5.79 -0.05 -8.56
N GLY A 97 6.88 0.43 -7.96
CA GLY A 97 7.75 1.43 -8.56
C GLY A 97 7.07 2.80 -8.55
N THR A 98 7.75 3.79 -7.99
CA THR A 98 7.22 5.15 -7.87
C THR A 98 8.27 6.14 -8.32
N LYS A 99 7.85 7.19 -9.04
CA LYS A 99 8.70 8.35 -9.34
C LYS A 99 7.87 9.62 -9.33
N ALA A 100 8.48 10.72 -8.87
CA ALA A 100 7.89 12.05 -8.92
C ALA A 100 8.12 12.73 -10.28
N ASP A 101 9.28 12.49 -10.90
CA ASP A 101 9.63 13.05 -12.20
C ASP A 101 9.08 12.17 -13.34
N GLU A 102 8.03 12.65 -14.01
CA GLU A 102 7.42 11.97 -15.15
C GLU A 102 8.38 11.81 -16.34
N GLN A 103 9.37 12.70 -16.51
CA GLN A 103 10.31 12.67 -17.63
C GLN A 103 11.51 11.75 -17.37
N ARG A 104 11.83 11.46 -16.10
CA ARG A 104 12.93 10.56 -15.75
C ARG A 104 12.62 9.12 -16.14
N ASP A 105 13.56 8.41 -16.75
CA ASP A 105 13.39 6.99 -17.05
C ASP A 105 13.21 6.16 -15.77
N TRP A 106 12.49 5.03 -15.85
CA TRP A 106 12.40 4.07 -14.74
C TRP A 106 13.78 3.51 -14.41
N THR A 107 14.10 3.35 -13.12
CA THR A 107 15.36 2.72 -12.70
C THR A 107 15.25 1.19 -12.74
N ALA A 108 16.40 0.51 -12.63
CA ALA A 108 16.42 -0.94 -12.43
C ALA A 108 15.75 -1.33 -11.10
N LYS A 109 15.91 -0.53 -10.04
CA LYS A 109 15.25 -0.72 -8.73
C LYS A 109 13.73 -0.74 -8.88
N GLU A 110 13.14 0.30 -9.44
CA GLU A 110 11.68 0.41 -9.58
C GLU A 110 11.09 -0.67 -10.51
N ARG A 111 11.80 -1.02 -11.60
CA ARG A 111 11.38 -2.13 -12.47
C ARG A 111 11.42 -3.47 -11.74
N HIS A 112 12.45 -3.70 -10.92
CA HIS A 112 12.55 -4.92 -10.11
C HIS A 112 11.44 -4.99 -9.08
N GLU A 113 11.14 -3.90 -8.36
CA GLU A 113 10.00 -3.85 -7.44
C GLU A 113 8.68 -4.18 -8.11
N GLN A 114 8.44 -3.64 -9.33
CA GLN A 114 7.27 -3.99 -10.12
C GLN A 114 7.23 -5.47 -10.48
N ALA A 115 8.36 -6.03 -10.92
CA ALA A 115 8.47 -7.44 -11.29
C ALA A 115 8.16 -8.37 -10.11
N LEU A 116 8.63 -8.05 -8.90
CA LEU A 116 8.33 -8.84 -7.70
C LEU A 116 6.82 -8.99 -7.45
N VAL A 117 6.06 -7.92 -7.66
CA VAL A 117 4.60 -7.94 -7.47
C VAL A 117 3.92 -8.75 -8.58
N SER A 118 4.28 -8.52 -9.85
CA SER A 118 3.68 -9.27 -10.97
C SER A 118 3.99 -10.76 -10.90
N ASP A 119 5.23 -11.12 -10.58
CA ASP A 119 5.68 -12.51 -10.47
C ASP A 119 5.01 -13.22 -9.31
N PHE A 120 4.82 -12.53 -8.17
CA PHE A 120 4.08 -13.06 -7.04
C PHE A 120 2.63 -13.39 -7.42
N ILE A 121 1.95 -12.45 -8.09
CA ILE A 121 0.55 -12.66 -8.53
C ILE A 121 0.50 -13.83 -9.52
N GLU A 122 1.35 -13.82 -10.56
CA GLU A 122 1.38 -14.88 -11.57
C GLU A 122 1.60 -16.27 -10.94
N LYS A 123 2.60 -16.40 -10.05
CA LYS A 123 2.90 -17.66 -9.37
C LYS A 123 1.70 -18.14 -8.55
N ASN A 124 1.02 -17.24 -7.83
CA ASN A 124 -0.15 -17.61 -7.03
C ASN A 124 -1.34 -18.04 -7.89
N LEU A 125 -1.60 -17.34 -9.00
CA LEU A 125 -2.65 -17.68 -9.96
C LEU A 125 -2.41 -19.05 -10.59
N ARG A 126 -1.18 -19.29 -11.11
CA ARG A 126 -0.81 -20.56 -11.74
C ARG A 126 -0.83 -21.73 -10.77
N ARG A 127 -0.28 -21.56 -9.57
CA ARG A 127 -0.26 -22.60 -8.51
C ARG A 127 -1.66 -23.03 -8.08
N ARG A 128 -2.65 -22.13 -8.21
CA ARG A 128 -4.05 -22.37 -7.82
C ARG A 128 -4.95 -22.68 -9.02
N HIS A 129 -4.37 -22.95 -10.19
CA HIS A 129 -5.07 -23.35 -11.40
C HIS A 129 -6.12 -22.34 -11.89
N ALA A 130 -5.83 -21.04 -11.77
CA ALA A 130 -6.61 -20.02 -12.49
C ALA A 130 -6.54 -20.28 -14.00
N SER A 131 -7.64 -20.07 -14.70
CA SER A 131 -7.74 -20.22 -16.16
C SER A 131 -7.64 -18.87 -16.86
N ASN A 132 -7.34 -18.86 -18.16
CA ASN A 132 -7.28 -17.63 -18.98
C ASN A 132 -6.44 -16.51 -18.38
N VAL A 133 -5.33 -16.85 -17.70
CA VAL A 133 -4.45 -15.88 -17.07
C VAL A 133 -3.75 -15.03 -18.14
N ASN A 134 -4.02 -13.73 -18.12
CA ASN A 134 -3.40 -12.75 -18.98
C ASN A 134 -2.74 -11.66 -18.14
N ILE A 135 -1.44 -11.46 -18.35
CA ILE A 135 -0.64 -10.47 -17.63
C ILE A 135 -0.27 -9.38 -18.63
N GLY A 136 -0.87 -8.19 -18.44
CA GLY A 136 -0.54 -7.02 -19.24
C GLY A 136 0.89 -6.55 -18.99
N ARG A 137 1.52 -5.96 -20.02
CA ARG A 137 2.82 -5.29 -19.87
C ARG A 137 2.71 -4.14 -18.87
N ALA A 138 3.78 -3.91 -18.12
CA ALA A 138 3.90 -2.74 -17.25
C ALA A 138 3.83 -1.44 -18.05
N LYS A 139 2.96 -0.52 -17.62
CA LYS A 139 2.76 0.81 -18.20
C LYS A 139 2.84 1.88 -17.13
N SER A 140 3.37 3.04 -17.46
CA SER A 140 3.29 4.21 -16.59
C SER A 140 1.83 4.65 -16.40
N ILE A 141 1.42 4.85 -15.15
CA ILE A 141 0.15 5.48 -14.79
C ILE A 141 0.38 6.57 -13.75
N THR A 142 -0.30 7.71 -13.88
CA THR A 142 -0.17 8.83 -12.94
C THR A 142 -1.32 8.80 -11.94
N TYR A 143 -0.99 8.90 -10.65
CA TYR A 143 -1.92 9.03 -9.53
C TYR A 143 -1.49 10.24 -8.68
N GLY A 144 -2.25 11.32 -8.74
CA GLY A 144 -1.87 12.59 -8.12
C GLY A 144 -0.58 13.15 -8.75
N SER A 145 0.42 13.46 -7.94
CA SER A 145 1.73 13.97 -8.37
C SER A 145 2.78 12.88 -8.66
N LEU A 146 2.40 11.60 -8.55
CA LEU A 146 3.32 10.47 -8.68
C LEU A 146 2.95 9.59 -9.86
N GLN A 147 3.97 9.04 -10.52
CA GLN A 147 3.80 8.01 -11.54
C GLN A 147 4.18 6.64 -10.97
N HIS A 148 3.44 5.61 -11.39
CA HIS A 148 3.60 4.22 -10.97
C HIS A 148 3.70 3.26 -12.17
N LEU A 149 4.35 2.11 -11.98
CA LEU A 149 4.27 1.02 -12.96
C LEU A 149 3.02 0.16 -12.71
N LYS A 150 2.15 0.20 -13.72
CA LYS A 150 0.88 -0.47 -13.98
C LYS A 150 0.93 -1.82 -14.69
N SER A 151 0.69 -2.97 -14.07
CA SER A 151 0.32 -4.19 -14.84
C SER A 151 -1.07 -4.68 -14.46
N ASN A 152 -2.00 -4.64 -15.42
CA ASN A 152 -3.33 -5.23 -15.26
C ASN A 152 -3.25 -6.73 -15.50
N ILE A 153 -3.85 -7.52 -14.62
CA ILE A 153 -3.84 -8.97 -14.71
C ILE A 153 -5.30 -9.44 -14.67
N THR A 154 -5.69 -10.26 -15.65
CA THR A 154 -7.03 -10.85 -15.71
C THR A 154 -6.93 -12.37 -15.70
N PHE A 155 -7.93 -13.03 -15.12
CA PHE A 155 -8.02 -14.48 -15.08
C PHE A 155 -9.47 -14.92 -14.87
N CYS A 156 -9.76 -16.21 -15.02
CA CYS A 156 -11.05 -16.80 -14.75
C CYS A 156 -10.92 -17.88 -13.67
N SER A 157 -11.94 -18.01 -12.83
CA SER A 157 -11.99 -19.02 -11.77
C SER A 157 -13.42 -19.29 -11.31
N ASP A 158 -13.68 -20.53 -10.89
CA ASP A 158 -14.92 -20.91 -10.20
C ASP A 158 -14.77 -20.85 -8.66
N ARG A 159 -13.63 -20.36 -8.16
CA ARG A 159 -13.40 -20.14 -6.72
C ARG A 159 -14.00 -18.81 -6.30
N ASP A 160 -14.40 -18.75 -5.03
CA ASP A 160 -14.98 -17.54 -4.44
C ASP A 160 -13.95 -16.42 -4.25
N VAL A 161 -14.46 -15.23 -3.95
CA VAL A 161 -13.65 -14.00 -3.85
C VAL A 161 -12.67 -14.09 -2.68
N GLU A 162 -13.12 -14.63 -1.55
CA GLU A 162 -12.36 -14.80 -0.31
C GLU A 162 -11.11 -15.65 -0.53
N PHE A 163 -11.22 -16.72 -1.32
CA PHE A 163 -10.09 -17.58 -1.68
C PHE A 163 -8.99 -16.79 -2.39
N TRP A 164 -9.37 -15.91 -3.32
CA TRP A 164 -8.40 -15.10 -4.07
C TRP A 164 -7.87 -13.93 -3.26
N LEU A 165 -8.68 -13.33 -2.38
CA LEU A 165 -8.20 -12.32 -1.43
C LEU A 165 -7.11 -12.90 -0.53
N GLU A 166 -7.32 -14.07 0.07
CA GLU A 166 -6.32 -14.74 0.92
C GLU A 166 -5.04 -15.12 0.14
N ALA A 167 -5.23 -15.62 -1.10
CA ALA A 167 -4.12 -16.02 -1.96
C ALA A 167 -3.23 -14.85 -2.39
N LEU A 168 -3.83 -13.68 -2.67
CA LEU A 168 -3.14 -12.53 -3.25
C LEU A 168 -2.73 -11.47 -2.22
N HIS A 169 -3.42 -11.39 -1.09
CA HIS A 169 -3.16 -10.37 -0.08
C HIS A 169 -2.39 -10.91 1.14
N PRO A 170 -1.36 -10.22 1.65
CA PRO A 170 -0.71 -9.06 1.04
C PRO A 170 0.22 -9.46 -0.11
N THR A 171 0.29 -8.58 -1.11
CA THR A 171 1.30 -8.66 -2.17
C THR A 171 2.64 -8.12 -1.67
N PRO A 172 3.75 -8.32 -2.43
CA PRO A 172 5.01 -7.65 -2.14
C PRO A 172 4.95 -6.11 -2.21
N ALA A 173 3.85 -5.50 -2.68
CA ALA A 173 3.68 -4.05 -2.70
C ALA A 173 3.44 -3.46 -1.30
N VAL A 174 2.87 -4.24 -0.38
CA VAL A 174 2.51 -3.79 0.98
C VAL A 174 3.03 -4.70 2.11
N GLY A 175 3.42 -5.93 1.79
CA GLY A 175 4.07 -6.86 2.72
C GLY A 175 5.56 -7.00 2.40
N GLY A 176 5.89 -7.90 1.47
CA GLY A 176 7.26 -8.15 1.02
C GLY A 176 7.44 -9.50 0.32
N SER A 177 8.68 -9.91 0.12
CA SER A 177 9.09 -11.16 -0.53
C SER A 177 10.31 -11.75 0.19
N PRO A 178 10.30 -13.05 0.58
CA PRO A 178 9.16 -13.97 0.60
C PRO A 178 8.09 -13.56 1.61
N ARG A 179 6.80 -13.79 1.29
CA ARG A 179 5.64 -13.27 2.05
C ARG A 179 5.70 -13.56 3.55
N GLU A 180 5.85 -14.82 3.96
CA GLU A 180 5.84 -15.19 5.39
C GLU A 180 7.00 -14.54 6.16
N LYS A 181 8.20 -14.55 5.59
CA LYS A 181 9.38 -13.93 6.22
C LYS A 181 9.23 -12.41 6.33
N ALA A 182 8.66 -11.76 5.33
CA ALA A 182 8.40 -10.33 5.37
C ALA A 182 7.35 -9.97 6.43
N LEU A 183 6.30 -10.78 6.58
CA LEU A 183 5.29 -10.55 7.62
C LEU A 183 5.84 -10.77 9.03
N ASN A 184 6.69 -11.78 9.24
CA ASN A 184 7.37 -11.96 10.52
C ASN A 184 8.30 -10.79 10.83
N PHE A 185 9.08 -10.35 9.83
CA PHE A 185 9.94 -9.16 9.99
C PHE A 185 9.12 -7.94 10.40
N ILE A 186 8.01 -7.65 9.71
CA ILE A 186 7.13 -6.52 10.04
C ILE A 186 6.63 -6.62 11.48
N ALA A 187 6.15 -7.80 11.90
CA ALA A 187 5.63 -8.01 13.25
C ALA A 187 6.70 -7.89 14.35
N GLU A 188 7.96 -8.20 14.03
CA GLU A 188 9.08 -8.16 14.98
C GLU A 188 9.74 -6.78 15.08
N HIS A 189 9.72 -6.00 14.00
CA HIS A 189 10.57 -4.80 13.87
C HIS A 189 9.80 -3.48 13.79
N GLU A 190 8.52 -3.46 13.37
CA GLU A 190 7.76 -2.21 13.38
C GLU A 190 7.36 -1.82 14.81
N ALA A 191 7.59 -0.56 15.18
CA ALA A 191 7.28 -0.04 16.50
C ALA A 191 5.76 0.13 16.74
N ASP A 192 5.00 0.43 15.69
CA ASP A 192 3.56 0.66 15.74
C ASP A 192 2.77 -0.49 15.11
N ASP A 193 1.61 -0.80 15.68
CA ASP A 193 0.63 -1.67 15.04
C ASP A 193 0.03 -0.97 13.81
N ARG A 194 0.03 -1.66 12.67
CA ARG A 194 -0.61 -1.20 11.44
C ARG A 194 -2.13 -1.06 11.59
N ALA A 195 -2.73 -1.72 12.58
CA ALA A 195 -4.18 -1.82 12.75
C ALA A 195 -4.84 -2.27 11.43
N TYR A 196 -5.55 -1.38 10.73
CA TYR A 196 -6.15 -1.70 9.42
C TYR A 196 -5.31 -1.23 8.22
N TYR A 197 -4.22 -0.49 8.44
CA TYR A 197 -3.31 -0.05 7.39
C TYR A 197 -2.72 -1.26 6.66
N THR A 198 -2.60 -1.17 5.34
CA THR A 198 -2.23 -2.27 4.44
C THR A 198 -3.21 -3.45 4.40
N GLY A 199 -4.36 -3.39 5.09
CA GLY A 199 -5.47 -4.34 4.89
C GLY A 199 -6.16 -4.12 3.54
N PHE A 200 -7.43 -4.51 3.42
CA PHE A 200 -8.23 -4.24 2.23
C PHE A 200 -9.69 -4.00 2.57
N LEU A 201 -10.42 -3.34 1.70
CA LEU A 201 -11.85 -3.11 1.84
C LEU A 201 -12.51 -3.03 0.47
N GLY A 202 -13.83 -3.23 0.44
CA GLY A 202 -14.53 -3.30 -0.81
C GLY A 202 -16.01 -3.59 -0.64
N THR A 203 -16.68 -3.77 -1.78
CA THR A 203 -18.09 -4.14 -1.86
C THR A 203 -18.22 -5.47 -2.57
N MET A 204 -19.22 -6.26 -2.16
CA MET A 204 -19.60 -7.49 -2.83
C MET A 204 -21.12 -7.53 -2.95
N GLU A 205 -21.62 -7.69 -4.17
CA GLU A 205 -23.05 -7.75 -4.48
C GLU A 205 -23.28 -8.80 -5.58
N GLY A 206 -23.93 -9.91 -5.21
CA GLY A 206 -24.18 -11.01 -6.14
C GLY A 206 -22.89 -11.59 -6.72
N ASP A 207 -22.72 -11.50 -8.03
CA ASP A 207 -21.55 -11.97 -8.77
C ASP A 207 -20.51 -10.87 -9.06
N ARG A 208 -20.68 -9.69 -8.45
CA ARG A 208 -19.77 -8.55 -8.56
C ARG A 208 -19.06 -8.28 -7.25
N ALA A 209 -17.76 -8.02 -7.32
CA ALA A 209 -17.01 -7.59 -6.17
C ALA A 209 -15.87 -6.65 -6.57
N SER A 210 -15.55 -5.68 -5.72
CA SER A 210 -14.44 -4.75 -5.92
C SER A 210 -13.76 -4.48 -4.59
N PHE A 211 -12.52 -4.95 -4.46
CA PHE A 211 -11.69 -4.81 -3.28
C PHE A 211 -10.42 -4.04 -3.59
N TYR A 212 -10.04 -3.17 -2.66
CA TYR A 212 -8.91 -2.25 -2.76
C TYR A 212 -8.03 -2.36 -1.53
N VAL A 213 -6.72 -2.19 -1.72
CA VAL A 213 -5.77 -2.19 -0.60
C VAL A 213 -5.92 -0.89 0.20
N ASN A 214 -5.96 -0.99 1.52
CA ASN A 214 -6.09 0.14 2.43
C ASN A 214 -4.77 0.93 2.53
N LEU A 215 -4.57 1.86 1.59
CA LEU A 215 -3.42 2.76 1.49
C LEU A 215 -3.90 4.21 1.34
N ARG A 216 -2.95 5.15 1.51
CA ARG A 216 -3.23 6.60 1.47
C ARG A 216 -4.40 6.96 2.39
N CYS A 217 -4.35 6.40 3.59
CA CYS A 217 -5.46 6.35 4.54
C CYS A 217 -5.08 6.92 5.89
N MET A 218 -6.10 7.14 6.70
CA MET A 218 -5.99 7.59 8.07
C MET A 218 -7.06 6.94 8.94
N GLN A 219 -6.71 6.66 10.19
CA GLN A 219 -7.64 6.24 11.22
C GLN A 219 -8.13 7.48 11.99
N CYS A 220 -9.42 7.55 12.27
CA CYS A 220 -10.05 8.69 12.93
C CYS A 220 -10.09 8.48 14.44
N PHE A 221 -9.74 9.53 15.18
CA PHE A 221 -9.81 9.62 16.63
C PHE A 221 -10.60 10.87 17.03
N ALA A 222 -10.88 11.03 18.33
CA ALA A 222 -11.67 12.15 18.82
C ALA A 222 -10.97 13.52 18.64
N ASP A 223 -9.65 13.54 18.63
CA ASP A 223 -8.78 14.72 18.63
C ASP A 223 -7.91 14.84 17.36
N GLY A 224 -8.18 13.99 16.35
CA GLY A 224 -7.46 14.06 15.08
C GLY A 224 -7.45 12.75 14.31
N PHE A 225 -6.43 12.60 13.47
CA PHE A 225 -6.28 11.46 12.58
C PHE A 225 -4.87 10.88 12.71
N ARG A 226 -4.76 9.55 12.73
CA ARG A 226 -3.47 8.87 12.54
C ARG A 226 -3.29 8.53 11.07
N LEU A 227 -2.28 9.10 10.44
CA LEU A 227 -1.96 8.90 9.02
C LEU A 227 -0.89 7.83 8.90
N PHE A 228 -0.96 7.01 7.86
CA PHE A 228 -0.05 5.88 7.66
C PHE A 228 0.63 5.93 6.29
N ALA A 229 1.93 5.61 6.28
CA ALA A 229 2.70 5.45 5.06
C ALA A 229 3.79 4.40 5.24
N GLY A 230 4.23 3.79 4.13
CA GLY A 230 5.32 2.84 4.12
C GLY A 230 6.13 2.91 2.83
N GLY A 231 7.36 2.42 2.91
CA GLY A 231 8.36 2.37 1.83
C GLY A 231 8.81 0.93 1.56
N GLY A 232 8.98 0.59 0.29
CA GLY A 232 9.45 -0.73 -0.12
C GLY A 232 10.97 -0.82 -0.02
N ILE A 233 11.47 -1.52 0.99
CA ILE A 233 12.91 -1.68 1.21
C ILE A 233 13.42 -2.83 0.35
N VAL A 234 14.45 -2.53 -0.45
CA VAL A 234 15.16 -3.48 -1.31
C VAL A 234 16.66 -3.21 -1.21
N LYS A 235 17.48 -4.10 -1.80
CA LYS A 235 18.93 -3.90 -1.87
C LYS A 235 19.27 -2.54 -2.47
N GLY A 236 20.04 -1.73 -1.73
CA GLY A 236 20.47 -0.40 -2.14
C GLY A 236 19.49 0.73 -1.78
N SER A 237 18.44 0.45 -1.00
CA SER A 237 17.69 1.50 -0.29
C SER A 237 18.60 2.26 0.68
N ASP A 238 18.26 3.53 0.92
CA ASP A 238 18.99 4.46 1.78
C ASP A 238 18.05 4.92 2.90
N PRO A 239 18.36 4.65 4.19
CA PRO A 239 17.43 4.90 5.29
C PRO A 239 16.85 6.32 5.32
N ALA A 240 17.68 7.34 5.11
CA ALA A 240 17.26 8.74 5.14
C ALA A 240 16.32 9.08 3.96
N LYS A 241 16.58 8.53 2.77
CA LYS A 241 15.68 8.69 1.63
C LYS A 241 14.34 7.98 1.81
N GLU A 242 14.34 6.80 2.42
CA GLU A 242 13.10 6.05 2.69
C GLU A 242 12.26 6.77 3.77
N TRP A 243 12.90 7.41 4.75
CA TRP A 243 12.21 8.33 5.67
C TRP A 243 11.58 9.51 4.92
N SER A 244 12.35 10.20 4.07
CA SER A 244 11.84 11.32 3.26
C SER A 244 10.66 10.88 2.39
N GLU A 245 10.73 9.70 1.76
CA GLU A 245 9.65 9.18 0.93
C GLU A 245 8.36 8.94 1.73
N THR A 246 8.45 8.37 2.95
CA THR A 246 7.28 8.17 3.79
C THR A 246 6.71 9.47 4.35
N HIS A 247 7.56 10.47 4.62
CA HIS A 247 7.13 11.84 4.95
C HIS A 247 6.33 12.48 3.83
N ASP A 248 6.85 12.47 2.59
CA ASP A 248 6.14 13.02 1.43
C ASP A 248 4.79 12.32 1.20
N LYS A 249 4.73 11.00 1.43
CA LYS A 249 3.46 10.24 1.37
C LYS A 249 2.46 10.70 2.43
N ILE A 250 2.88 10.91 3.69
CA ILE A 250 2.00 11.40 4.75
C ILE A 250 1.50 12.82 4.43
N GLU A 251 2.39 13.72 3.99
CA GLU A 251 2.00 15.06 3.59
C GLU A 251 1.02 15.05 2.41
N SER A 252 1.21 14.14 1.44
CA SER A 252 0.26 13.98 0.35
C SER A 252 -1.12 13.50 0.81
N ILE A 253 -1.22 12.77 1.93
CA ILE A 253 -2.49 12.35 2.52
C ILE A 253 -3.19 13.56 3.17
N ARG A 254 -2.44 14.52 3.72
CA ARG A 254 -2.96 15.78 4.28
C ARG A 254 -3.38 16.76 3.19
N ALA A 255 -2.68 16.73 2.05
CA ALA A 255 -2.92 17.63 0.94
C ALA A 255 -4.37 17.58 0.42
N GLY A 256 -4.88 18.72 -0.04
CA GLY A 256 -6.24 18.84 -0.57
C GLY A 256 -7.35 18.86 0.48
N ILE A 257 -7.06 18.68 1.77
CA ILE A 257 -8.05 18.74 2.85
C ILE A 257 -8.35 20.21 3.27
N GLY A 258 -7.61 21.17 2.71
CA GLY A 258 -7.64 22.59 3.10
C GLY A 258 -6.95 22.80 4.45
N ALA A 259 -6.17 23.88 4.56
CA ALA A 259 -5.72 24.36 5.87
C ALA A 259 -6.95 24.80 6.68
#